data_AF-A0A7Z0QHS8-F1
#
_entry.id   AF-A0A7Z0QHS8-F1
#
_cell.length_a   1.000
_cell.length_b   1.000
_cell.length_c   1.000
_cell.angle_alpha   90.00
_cell.angle_beta   90.00
_cell.angle_gamma   90.00
#
_symmetry.space_group_name_H-M   'P 1'
#
loop_
_entity.id
_entity.type
_entity.pdbx_description
1 polymer ?
#
loop_
_entity_poly.entity_id
_entity_poly.type
_entity_poly.pdbx_seq_one_letter_code
_entity_poly.pdbx_strand_id
1 'polypeptide(L)'
;MSSPVLKALVNAELEEAEHHARSISAAVARQIGPPVDLGHGNLPAEFVAWCKQKGVASLPARPASIALFVLERGHLEIHDLARMVVEISRCHVRRGQADPTSGYPVSAALNHLAKIEAPLSWPKAKRPHFSDLPYDVQQYLSLCDKDQTRAIKRAQQEAADARKKLKEIEGKNVEAEDADRADQGNSDRGGRPD
;
A
#
# COMPACT_ATOMS: atom_id res chain seq x y z
N MET A 1 29.91 -21.20 28.23
CA MET A 1 30.30 -22.14 27.16
C MET A 1 29.03 -22.72 26.55
N SER A 2 28.84 -22.63 25.24
CA SER A 2 27.60 -23.10 24.59
C SER A 2 27.57 -24.63 24.55
N SER A 3 26.48 -25.23 25.04
CA SER A 3 26.32 -26.69 25.18
C SER A 3 26.47 -27.39 23.81
N PRO A 4 27.33 -28.40 23.68
CA PRO A 4 27.51 -29.16 22.44
C PRO A 4 26.20 -29.78 21.92
N VAL A 5 25.29 -30.15 22.83
CA VAL A 5 23.99 -30.76 22.50
C VAL A 5 23.05 -29.75 21.83
N LEU A 6 23.02 -28.51 22.33
CA LEU A 6 22.19 -27.46 21.73
C LEU A 6 22.69 -27.07 20.34
N LYS A 7 24.02 -27.02 20.14
CA LYS A 7 24.60 -26.80 18.81
C LYS A 7 24.25 -27.90 17.83
N ALA A 8 24.27 -29.17 18.27
CA ALA A 8 23.92 -30.30 17.43
C ALA A 8 22.43 -30.26 17.01
N LEU A 9 21.53 -29.91 17.93
CA LEU A 9 20.10 -29.74 17.64
C LEU A 9 19.83 -28.64 16.61
N VAL A 10 20.41 -27.45 16.81
CA VAL A 10 20.24 -26.32 15.88
C VAL A 10 20.78 -26.65 14.47
N ASN A 11 21.92 -27.34 14.38
CA ASN A 11 22.46 -27.75 13.11
C ASN A 11 21.58 -28.81 12.43
N ALA A 12 21.01 -29.76 13.18
CA ALA A 12 20.11 -30.75 12.63
C ALA A 12 18.82 -30.11 12.06
N GLU A 13 18.25 -29.15 12.78
CA GLU A 13 17.08 -28.39 12.30
C GLU A 13 17.40 -27.59 11.02
N LEU A 14 18.61 -27.02 10.93
CA LEU A 14 19.05 -26.29 9.73
C LEU A 14 19.19 -27.24 8.53
N GLU A 15 19.82 -28.40 8.72
CA GLU A 15 19.98 -29.42 7.67
C GLU A 15 18.63 -29.98 7.20
N GLU A 16 17.69 -30.21 8.12
CA GLU A 16 16.32 -30.63 7.76
C GLU A 16 15.60 -29.55 6.95
N ALA A 17 15.73 -28.28 7.35
CA ALA A 17 15.14 -27.15 6.62
C ALA A 17 15.75 -27.02 5.21
N GLU A 18 17.07 -27.17 5.08
CA GLU A 18 17.75 -27.17 3.79
C GLU A 18 17.32 -28.34 2.90
N HIS A 19 17.23 -29.54 3.47
CA HIS A 19 16.79 -30.72 2.75
C HIS A 19 15.34 -30.58 2.27
N HIS A 20 14.47 -30.05 3.12
CA HIS A 20 13.07 -29.76 2.78
C HIS A 20 12.98 -28.74 1.63
N ALA A 21 13.75 -27.65 1.71
CA ALA A 21 13.82 -26.64 0.65
C ALA A 21 14.34 -27.21 -0.68
N ARG A 22 15.35 -28.08 -0.65
CA ARG A 22 15.87 -28.79 -1.84
C ARG A 22 14.83 -29.74 -2.42
N SER A 23 14.08 -30.46 -1.58
CA SER A 23 13.03 -31.39 -1.99
C SER A 23 11.87 -30.69 -2.70
N ILE A 24 11.39 -29.57 -2.13
CA ILE A 24 10.39 -28.71 -2.77
C ILE A 24 10.92 -28.21 -4.12
N SER A 25 12.15 -27.71 -4.15
CA SER A 25 12.76 -27.20 -5.39
C SER A 25 12.84 -28.27 -6.48
N ALA A 26 13.19 -29.52 -6.12
CA ALA A 26 13.26 -30.63 -7.05
C ALA A 26 11.87 -31.07 -7.56
N ALA A 27 10.86 -31.09 -6.69
CA ALA A 27 9.47 -31.42 -7.08
C ALA A 27 8.90 -30.38 -8.06
N VAL A 28 9.13 -29.09 -7.78
CA VAL A 28 8.72 -27.98 -8.65
C VAL A 28 9.47 -28.01 -9.99
N ALA A 29 10.77 -28.32 -9.99
CA ALA A 29 11.55 -28.44 -11.22
C ALA A 29 11.01 -29.52 -12.17
N ARG A 30 10.51 -30.64 -11.64
CA ARG A 30 9.93 -31.74 -12.44
C ARG A 30 8.61 -31.37 -13.12
N GLN A 31 7.80 -30.51 -12.51
CA GLN A 31 6.50 -30.11 -13.08
C GLN A 31 6.60 -29.10 -14.22
N ILE A 32 7.72 -28.38 -14.36
CA ILE A 32 7.78 -27.17 -15.20
C ILE A 32 8.56 -27.38 -16.51
N GLY A 33 9.29 -28.49 -16.66
CA GLY A 33 10.10 -28.75 -17.86
C GLY A 33 11.30 -27.79 -18.03
N PRO A 34 12.20 -28.07 -19.00
CA PRO A 34 13.35 -27.21 -19.28
C PRO A 34 12.91 -25.85 -19.88
N PRO A 35 13.68 -24.78 -19.66
CA PRO A 35 13.37 -23.46 -20.22
C PRO A 35 13.37 -23.51 -21.75
N VAL A 36 12.28 -23.07 -22.38
CA VAL A 36 12.21 -22.85 -23.83
C VAL A 36 12.53 -21.37 -24.07
N ASP A 37 13.72 -21.09 -24.59
CA ASP A 37 14.13 -19.70 -24.88
C ASP A 37 13.47 -19.21 -26.18
N LEU A 38 12.36 -18.48 -26.04
CA LEU A 38 11.59 -17.94 -27.17
C LEU A 38 12.01 -16.51 -27.56
N GLY A 39 13.24 -16.10 -27.24
CA GLY A 39 13.79 -14.77 -27.53
C GLY A 39 13.22 -13.68 -26.62
N HIS A 40 14.08 -12.78 -26.11
CA HIS A 40 13.74 -11.88 -25.00
C HIS A 40 12.92 -10.63 -25.35
N GLY A 41 12.43 -10.52 -26.59
CA GLY A 41 11.86 -9.28 -27.16
C GLY A 41 10.95 -8.53 -26.19
N ASN A 42 11.51 -7.43 -25.65
CA ASN A 42 10.95 -6.43 -24.72
C ASN A 42 10.99 -6.71 -23.20
N LEU A 43 11.63 -7.77 -22.72
CA LEU A 43 11.86 -7.95 -21.28
C LEU A 43 12.91 -6.94 -20.75
N PRO A 44 12.84 -6.52 -19.47
CA PRO A 44 13.85 -5.66 -18.87
C PRO A 44 15.24 -6.30 -18.96
N ALA A 45 16.23 -5.57 -19.48
CA ALA A 45 17.58 -6.08 -19.69
C ALA A 45 18.22 -6.62 -18.40
N GLU A 46 17.96 -5.94 -17.28
CA GLU A 46 18.44 -6.34 -15.97
C GLU A 46 17.87 -7.68 -15.51
N PHE A 47 16.57 -7.90 -15.73
CA PHE A 47 15.92 -9.16 -15.42
C PHE A 47 16.45 -10.31 -16.28
N VAL A 48 16.67 -10.06 -17.59
CA VAL A 48 17.25 -11.05 -18.51
C VAL A 48 18.67 -11.42 -18.10
N ALA A 49 19.50 -10.43 -17.77
CA ALA A 49 20.86 -10.65 -17.29
C ALA A 49 20.88 -11.46 -15.98
N TRP A 50 19.99 -11.13 -15.06
CA TRP A 50 19.82 -11.88 -13.82
C TRP A 50 19.36 -13.32 -14.05
N CYS A 51 18.38 -13.54 -14.94
CA CYS A 51 17.91 -14.87 -15.30
C CYS A 51 19.04 -15.74 -15.85
N LYS A 52 19.88 -15.16 -16.73
CA LYS A 52 21.07 -15.83 -17.27
C LYS A 52 22.08 -16.18 -16.17
N GLN A 53 22.34 -15.26 -15.25
CA GLN A 53 23.24 -15.48 -14.12
C GLN A 53 22.75 -16.60 -13.19
N LYS A 54 21.44 -16.71 -12.97
CA LYS A 54 20.82 -17.71 -12.10
C LYS A 54 20.47 -19.02 -12.79
N GLY A 55 20.64 -19.10 -14.12
CA GLY A 55 20.29 -20.29 -14.90
C GLY A 55 18.77 -20.56 -14.95
N VAL A 56 17.94 -19.51 -14.90
CA VAL A 56 16.46 -19.62 -14.94
C VAL A 56 15.91 -19.05 -16.24
N ALA A 57 14.72 -19.51 -16.65
CA ALA A 57 14.03 -19.00 -17.83
C ALA A 57 13.58 -17.55 -17.61
N SER A 58 13.89 -16.67 -18.56
CA SER A 58 13.31 -15.32 -18.60
C SER A 58 11.91 -15.31 -19.22
N LEU A 59 11.58 -16.32 -20.03
CA LEU A 59 10.24 -16.52 -20.59
C LEU A 59 9.93 -18.02 -20.84
N PRO A 60 8.76 -18.54 -20.42
CA PRO A 60 7.89 -17.94 -19.41
C PRO A 60 8.64 -17.89 -18.08
N ALA A 61 8.69 -16.70 -17.47
CA ALA A 61 9.24 -16.50 -16.15
C ALA A 61 8.32 -17.13 -15.10
N ARG A 62 8.92 -17.69 -14.05
CA ARG A 62 8.18 -18.25 -12.92
C ARG A 62 7.89 -17.15 -11.89
N PRO A 63 6.70 -17.12 -11.26
CA PRO A 63 6.40 -16.15 -10.21
C PRO A 63 7.46 -16.13 -9.10
N ALA A 64 7.95 -17.29 -8.68
CA ALA A 64 9.01 -17.41 -7.68
C ALA A 64 10.35 -16.81 -8.13
N SER A 65 10.72 -16.97 -9.41
CA SER A 65 11.94 -16.37 -9.96
C SER A 65 11.85 -14.85 -10.00
N ILE A 66 10.68 -14.30 -10.34
CA ILE A 66 10.44 -12.85 -10.33
C ILE A 66 10.47 -12.30 -8.90
N ALA A 67 9.84 -13.00 -7.95
CA ALA A 67 9.88 -12.61 -6.54
C ALA A 67 11.32 -12.57 -5.99
N LEU A 68 12.13 -13.59 -6.29
CA LEU A 68 13.53 -13.62 -5.91
C LEU A 68 14.33 -12.49 -6.58
N PHE A 69 14.10 -12.23 -7.87
CA PHE A 69 14.72 -11.11 -8.57
C PHE A 69 14.42 -9.78 -7.87
N VAL A 70 13.16 -9.52 -7.50
CA VAL A 70 12.75 -8.31 -6.79
C VAL A 70 13.51 -8.18 -5.46
N LEU A 71 13.54 -9.25 -4.65
CA LEU A 71 14.24 -9.25 -3.35
C LEU A 71 15.76 -9.01 -3.51
N GLU A 72 16.42 -9.67 -4.46
CA GLU A 72 17.85 -9.50 -4.72
C GLU A 72 18.19 -8.13 -5.33
N ARG A 73 17.21 -7.45 -5.92
CA ARG A 73 17.32 -6.09 -6.46
C ARG A 73 16.74 -5.03 -5.53
N GLY A 74 16.54 -5.34 -4.25
CA GLY A 74 16.05 -4.39 -3.24
C GLY A 74 16.95 -3.17 -2.97
N HIS A 75 18.12 -3.07 -3.60
CA HIS A 75 18.96 -1.87 -3.60
C HIS A 75 18.50 -0.82 -4.63
N LEU A 76 17.62 -1.18 -5.57
CA LEU A 76 16.99 -0.26 -6.50
C LEU A 76 15.79 0.43 -5.87
N GLU A 77 15.44 1.60 -6.39
CA GLU A 77 14.22 2.31 -5.99
C GLU A 77 12.98 1.45 -6.29
N ILE A 78 12.03 1.42 -5.35
CA ILE A 78 10.83 0.58 -5.46
C ILE A 78 10.03 0.87 -6.73
N HIS A 79 9.98 2.13 -7.17
CA HIS A 79 9.28 2.53 -8.38
C HIS A 79 9.90 1.88 -9.64
N ASP A 80 11.22 1.75 -9.68
CA ASP A 80 11.91 1.10 -10.80
C ASP A 80 11.67 -0.42 -10.80
N LEU A 81 11.67 -1.04 -9.62
CA LEU A 81 11.31 -2.46 -9.45
C LEU A 81 9.87 -2.73 -9.89
N ALA A 82 8.90 -1.93 -9.42
CA ALA A 82 7.50 -2.05 -9.81
C ALA A 82 7.32 -1.88 -11.33
N ARG A 83 8.00 -0.90 -11.94
CA ARG A 83 7.98 -0.72 -13.40
C ARG A 83 8.51 -1.95 -14.14
N MET A 84 9.64 -2.51 -13.70
CA MET A 84 10.20 -3.72 -14.32
C MET A 84 9.24 -4.93 -14.20
N VAL A 85 8.57 -5.10 -13.06
CA VAL A 85 7.56 -6.14 -12.86
C VAL A 85 6.40 -5.97 -13.86
N VAL A 86 5.89 -4.75 -14.03
CA VAL A 86 4.84 -4.45 -15.03
C VAL A 86 5.30 -4.76 -16.47
N GLU A 87 6.55 -4.45 -16.80
CA GLU A 87 7.13 -4.76 -18.12
C GLU A 87 7.23 -6.28 -18.36
N ILE A 88 7.60 -7.05 -17.32
CA ILE A 88 7.61 -8.52 -17.35
C ILE A 88 6.19 -9.05 -17.62
N SER A 89 5.18 -8.58 -16.88
CA SER A 89 3.77 -8.93 -17.09
C SER A 89 3.35 -8.68 -18.54
N ARG A 90 3.57 -7.46 -19.06
CA ARG A 90 3.23 -7.07 -20.43
C ARG A 90 3.90 -7.95 -21.48
N CYS A 91 5.11 -8.45 -21.23
CA CYS A 91 5.78 -9.35 -22.15
C CYS A 91 5.12 -10.73 -22.21
N HIS A 92 4.68 -11.26 -21.07
CA HIS A 92 3.96 -12.53 -21.02
C HIS A 92 2.58 -12.42 -21.68
N VAL A 93 1.80 -11.40 -21.29
CA VAL A 93 0.44 -11.20 -21.81
C VAL A 93 0.45 -10.98 -23.33
N ARG A 94 1.37 -10.18 -23.88
CA ARG A 94 1.49 -9.96 -25.34
C ARG A 94 1.77 -11.23 -26.13
N ARG A 95 2.35 -12.25 -25.49
CA ARG A 95 2.64 -13.55 -26.11
C ARG A 95 1.53 -14.58 -25.87
N GLY A 96 0.38 -14.16 -25.32
CA GLY A 96 -0.73 -15.04 -24.97
C GLY A 96 -0.42 -15.96 -23.78
N GLN A 97 0.58 -15.62 -22.97
CA GLN A 97 0.95 -16.39 -21.78
C GLN A 97 0.24 -15.82 -20.54
N ALA A 98 0.07 -16.67 -19.53
CA ALA A 98 -0.41 -16.24 -18.22
C ALA A 98 0.54 -15.21 -17.60
N ASP A 99 0.00 -14.22 -16.88
CA ASP A 99 0.80 -13.20 -16.20
C ASP A 99 1.48 -13.78 -14.95
N PRO A 100 2.82 -13.93 -14.93
CA PRO A 100 3.52 -14.50 -13.80
C PRO A 100 3.67 -13.52 -12.63
N THR A 101 3.37 -12.23 -12.80
CA THR A 101 3.50 -11.22 -11.74
C THR A 101 2.23 -11.04 -10.93
N SER A 102 1.12 -11.59 -11.40
CA SER A 102 -0.19 -11.50 -10.76
C SER A 102 -0.30 -12.34 -9.47
N GLY A 103 0.63 -13.27 -9.25
CA GLY A 103 0.63 -14.17 -8.11
C GLY A 103 1.13 -13.54 -6.80
N TYR A 104 0.69 -14.13 -5.69
CA TYR A 104 1.09 -13.73 -4.33
C TYR A 104 2.61 -13.58 -4.12
N PRO A 105 3.51 -14.45 -4.63
CA PRO A 105 4.93 -14.34 -4.34
C PRO A 105 5.55 -13.00 -4.78
N VAL A 106 5.13 -12.47 -5.94
CA VAL A 106 5.65 -11.20 -6.46
C VAL A 106 5.11 -10.02 -5.66
N SER A 107 3.82 -10.06 -5.32
CA SER A 107 3.19 -9.09 -4.43
C SER A 107 3.87 -9.05 -3.06
N ALA A 108 4.11 -10.21 -2.44
CA ALA A 108 4.74 -10.32 -1.14
C ALA A 108 6.19 -9.77 -1.16
N ALA A 109 6.94 -10.02 -2.23
CA ALA A 109 8.29 -9.46 -2.39
C ALA A 109 8.28 -7.93 -2.47
N LEU A 110 7.39 -7.33 -3.25
CA LEU A 110 7.26 -5.87 -3.34
C LEU A 110 6.83 -5.26 -1.99
N ASN A 111 5.82 -5.86 -1.33
CA ASN A 111 5.34 -5.39 -0.03
C ASN A 111 6.40 -5.52 1.08
N HIS A 112 7.30 -6.51 0.97
CA HIS A 112 8.42 -6.67 1.90
C HIS A 112 9.43 -5.52 1.77
N LEU A 113 9.73 -5.09 0.54
CA LEU A 113 10.66 -3.99 0.28
C LEU A 113 10.06 -2.61 0.57
N ALA A 114 8.78 -2.42 0.26
CA ALA A 114 8.08 -1.16 0.44
C ALA A 114 6.75 -1.39 1.14
N LYS A 115 6.81 -1.37 2.47
CA LYS A 115 5.61 -1.52 3.30
C LYS A 115 4.75 -0.26 3.23
N ILE A 116 3.53 -0.39 2.74
CA ILE A 116 2.51 0.65 2.83
C ILE A 116 1.64 0.35 4.05
N GLU A 117 1.50 1.33 4.94
CA GLU A 117 0.60 1.19 6.08
C GLU A 117 -0.86 1.23 5.65
N ALA A 118 -1.67 0.40 6.30
CA ALA A 118 -3.11 0.39 6.07
C ALA A 118 -3.71 1.77 6.39
N PRO A 119 -4.61 2.29 5.53
CA PRO A 119 -5.27 3.56 5.76
C PRO A 119 -5.95 3.65 7.13
N LEU A 120 -6.02 4.86 7.69
CA LEU A 120 -6.64 5.06 9.02
C LEU A 120 -8.14 4.75 9.00
N SER A 121 -8.81 5.00 7.88
CA SER A 121 -10.22 4.67 7.64
C SER A 121 -10.53 3.18 7.68
N TRP A 122 -9.52 2.31 7.55
CA TRP A 122 -9.72 0.87 7.55
C TRP A 122 -10.03 0.34 8.95
N PRO A 123 -11.09 -0.48 9.11
CA PRO A 123 -11.39 -1.16 10.37
C PRO A 123 -10.21 -2.00 10.84
N LYS A 124 -9.92 -2.01 12.15
CA LYS A 124 -8.78 -2.74 12.74
C LYS A 124 -8.73 -4.21 12.30
N ALA A 125 -9.88 -4.87 12.25
CA ALA A 125 -10.01 -6.28 11.83
C ALA A 125 -9.58 -6.52 10.37
N LYS A 126 -9.67 -5.52 9.49
CA LYS A 126 -9.33 -5.63 8.06
C LYS A 126 -7.93 -5.16 7.73
N ARG A 127 -7.21 -4.53 8.67
CA ARG A 127 -5.84 -4.02 8.44
C ARG A 127 -4.84 -5.11 8.01
N PRO A 128 -4.88 -6.34 8.56
CA PRO A 128 -4.00 -7.41 8.08
C PRO A 128 -4.21 -7.71 6.58
N HIS A 129 -5.47 -7.75 6.14
CA HIS A 129 -5.82 -7.98 4.73
C HIS A 129 -5.35 -6.89 3.78
N PHE A 130 -5.04 -5.69 4.28
CA PHE A 130 -4.44 -4.65 3.44
C PHE A 130 -3.04 -5.05 2.98
N SER A 131 -2.24 -5.61 3.90
CA SER A 131 -0.87 -6.04 3.61
C SER A 131 -0.79 -7.23 2.67
N ASP A 132 -1.88 -7.99 2.54
CA ASP A 132 -2.00 -9.10 1.59
C ASP A 132 -2.29 -8.62 0.16
N LEU A 133 -2.72 -7.37 -0.03
CA LEU A 133 -3.04 -6.83 -1.35
C LEU A 133 -1.76 -6.61 -2.19
N PRO A 134 -1.87 -6.63 -3.53
CA PRO A 134 -0.81 -6.16 -4.42
C PRO A 134 -0.34 -4.75 -4.09
N TYR A 135 0.97 -4.52 -4.16
CA TYR A 135 1.61 -3.24 -3.85
C TYR A 135 0.93 -2.04 -4.55
N ASP A 136 0.67 -2.15 -5.85
CA ASP A 136 0.02 -1.10 -6.64
C ASP A 136 -1.40 -0.78 -6.14
N VAL A 137 -2.14 -1.80 -5.70
CA VAL A 137 -3.49 -1.64 -5.14
C VAL A 137 -3.42 -0.95 -3.78
N GLN A 138 -2.45 -1.31 -2.94
CA GLN A 138 -2.20 -0.62 -1.67
C GLN A 138 -1.87 0.87 -1.92
N GLN A 139 -1.03 1.16 -2.90
CA GLN A 139 -0.66 2.53 -3.27
C GLN A 139 -1.87 3.33 -3.72
N TYR A 140 -2.69 2.79 -4.63
CA TYR A 140 -3.92 3.43 -5.11
C TYR A 140 -4.88 3.74 -3.96
N LEU A 141 -5.18 2.74 -3.11
CA LEU A 141 -6.09 2.92 -1.99
C LEU A 141 -5.58 3.94 -0.96
N SER A 142 -4.27 3.97 -0.71
CA SER A 142 -3.65 4.96 0.19
C SER A 142 -3.79 6.39 -0.36
N LEU A 143 -3.69 6.58 -1.68
CA LEU A 143 -3.90 7.88 -2.32
C LEU A 143 -5.36 8.33 -2.20
N CYS A 144 -6.31 7.44 -2.50
CA CYS A 144 -7.74 7.75 -2.36
C CYS A 144 -8.11 8.14 -0.92
N ASP A 145 -7.57 7.44 0.08
CA ASP A 145 -7.82 7.74 1.49
C ASP A 145 -7.28 9.12 1.91
N LYS A 146 -6.10 9.50 1.40
CA LYS A 146 -5.53 10.84 1.64
C LYS A 146 -6.42 11.94 1.08
N ASP A 147 -6.97 11.75 -0.12
CA ASP A 147 -7.85 12.72 -0.76
C ASP A 147 -9.21 12.81 -0.04
N GLN A 148 -9.78 11.66 0.35
CA GLN A 148 -10.99 11.63 1.17
C GLN A 148 -10.79 12.32 2.52
N THR A 149 -9.68 12.03 3.21
CA THR A 149 -9.35 12.65 4.49
C THR A 149 -9.18 14.17 4.36
N ARG A 150 -8.56 14.65 3.28
CA ARG A 150 -8.45 16.08 2.99
C ARG A 150 -9.82 16.72 2.75
N ALA A 151 -10.69 16.06 1.98
CA ALA A 151 -12.05 16.53 1.72
C ALA A 151 -12.88 16.62 3.01
N ILE A 152 -12.83 15.60 3.86
CA ILE A 152 -13.52 15.57 5.15
C ILE A 152 -13.03 16.70 6.05
N LYS A 153 -11.71 16.91 6.16
CA LYS A 153 -11.14 18.01 6.96
C LYS A 153 -11.60 19.38 6.49
N ARG A 154 -11.67 19.60 5.16
CA ARG A 154 -12.19 20.86 4.58
C ARG A 154 -13.66 21.07 4.95
N ALA A 155 -14.50 20.06 4.74
CA ALA A 155 -15.92 20.13 5.08
C ALA A 155 -16.16 20.38 6.58
N GLN A 156 -15.36 19.75 7.45
CA GLN A 156 -15.44 19.97 8.90
C GLN A 156 -15.05 21.40 9.29
N GLN A 157 -14.01 21.95 8.67
CA GLN A 157 -13.58 23.33 8.90
C GLN A 157 -14.64 24.33 8.42
N GLU A 158 -15.19 24.15 7.22
CA GLU A 158 -16.25 24.99 6.68
C GLU A 158 -17.50 24.96 7.56
N ALA A 159 -17.91 23.79 8.04
CA ALA A 159 -19.02 23.64 8.97
C ALA A 159 -18.74 24.33 10.33
N ALA A 160 -17.51 24.26 10.83
CA ALA A 160 -17.12 24.94 12.07
C ALA A 160 -17.15 26.47 11.90
N ASP A 161 -16.64 26.97 10.78
CA ASP A 161 -16.63 28.40 10.46
C ASP A 161 -18.05 28.94 10.26
N ALA A 162 -18.92 28.19 9.59
CA ALA A 162 -20.34 28.54 9.44
C ALA A 162 -21.05 28.59 10.80
N ARG A 163 -20.81 27.62 11.69
CA ARG A 163 -21.36 27.62 13.06
C ARG A 163 -20.85 28.80 13.88
N LYS A 164 -19.60 29.21 13.71
CA LYS A 164 -19.03 30.38 14.39
C LYS A 164 -19.69 31.67 13.90
N LYS A 165 -19.86 31.83 12.58
CA LYS A 165 -20.52 32.99 11.98
C LYS A 165 -22.00 33.10 12.40
N LEU A 166 -22.72 31.98 12.43
CA LEU A 166 -24.11 31.96 12.90
C LEU A 166 -24.21 32.44 14.35
N LYS A 167 -23.37 31.92 15.25
CA LYS A 167 -23.32 32.38 16.65
C LYS A 167 -23.01 33.86 16.79
N GLU A 168 -22.11 34.40 15.96
CA GLU A 168 -21.78 35.83 15.98
C GLU A 168 -22.94 36.71 15.49
N ILE A 169 -23.68 36.25 14.47
CA ILE A 169 -24.87 36.94 13.97
C ILE A 169 -26.00 36.89 15.01
N GLU A 170 -26.25 35.71 15.59
CA GLU A 170 -27.23 35.54 16.66
C GLU A 170 -26.90 36.41 17.87
N GLY A 171 -25.63 36.48 18.29
CA GLY A 171 -25.19 37.35 19.38
C GLY A 171 -25.42 38.83 19.08
N LYS A 172 -25.07 39.30 17.88
CA LYS A 172 -25.31 40.69 17.45
C LYS A 172 -26.79 41.05 17.36
N ASN A 173 -27.64 40.11 16.93
CA ASN A 173 -29.09 40.33 16.90
C ASN A 173 -29.66 40.46 18.32
N VAL A 174 -29.21 39.64 19.28
CA VAL A 174 -29.65 39.76 20.69
C VAL A 174 -29.19 41.08 21.31
N GLU A 175 -27.93 41.49 21.07
CA GLU A 175 -27.43 42.80 21.54
C GLU A 175 -28.21 43.99 20.94
N ALA A 176 -28.61 43.88 19.66
CA ALA A 176 -29.42 44.90 19.00
C ALA A 176 -30.87 44.94 19.54
N GLU A 177 -31.49 43.78 19.80
CA GLU A 177 -32.82 43.71 20.42
C GLU A 177 -32.82 44.22 21.87
N ASP A 178 -31.78 43.93 22.65
CA ASP A 178 -31.64 44.43 24.02
C ASP A 178 -31.41 45.96 24.06
N ALA A 179 -30.68 46.51 23.09
CA ALA A 179 -30.48 47.96 22.96
C ALA A 179 -31.77 48.69 22.54
N ASP A 180 -32.54 48.15 21.59
CA ASP A 180 -33.80 48.74 21.12
C ASP A 180 -34.88 48.69 22.24
N ARG A 181 -34.87 47.62 23.05
CA ARG A 181 -35.74 47.50 24.23
C ARG A 181 -35.38 48.46 25.36
N ALA A 182 -34.09 48.78 25.52
CA ALA A 182 -33.63 49.77 26.50
C ALA A 182 -33.99 51.21 26.11
N ASP A 183 -33.99 51.53 24.80
CA ASP A 183 -34.38 52.85 24.29
C ASP A 183 -35.90 53.11 24.42
N GLN A 184 -36.73 52.11 24.14
CA GLN A 184 -38.19 52.20 24.35
C GLN A 184 -38.61 52.32 25.82
N GLY A 185 -37.82 51.81 26.76
CA GLY A 185 -38.08 51.97 28.20
C GLY A 185 -37.77 53.37 28.75
N ASN A 186 -36.99 54.17 28.02
CA ASN A 186 -36.57 55.52 28.43
C ASN A 186 -37.49 56.63 27.88
N SER A 187 -38.13 56.40 26.73
CA SER A 187 -39.08 57.35 26.13
C SER A 187 -40.43 57.43 26.86
N ASP A 188 -40.79 56.42 27.66
CA ASP A 188 -42.09 56.34 28.35
C ASP A 188 -42.12 57.04 29.75
N ARG A 189 -41.00 57.60 30.22
CA ARG A 189 -40.91 58.33 31.52
C ARG A 189 -40.92 59.86 31.40
N GLY A 190 -40.93 60.41 30.18
CA GLY A 190 -40.85 61.85 29.94
C GLY A 190 -42.18 62.48 29.52
N GLY A 191 -43.21 62.46 30.37
CA GLY A 191 -44.51 63.03 29.98
C GLY A 191 -45.50 63.22 31.12
N ARG A 192 -45.25 64.16 32.02
CA ARG A 192 -46.31 64.84 32.79
C ARG A 192 -46.06 66.35 32.78
N PRO A 193 -46.84 67.13 32.01
CA PRO A 193 -46.95 68.56 32.21
C PRO A 193 -48.00 68.84 33.30
N ASP A 194 -47.57 69.67 34.26
CA ASP A 194 -48.29 70.51 35.24
C ASP A 194 -49.57 69.97 35.92
#